data_AF-A0A3E0PMP2-F1
#
_entry.id   AF-A0A3E0PMP2-F1
#
_cell.length_a   1.000
_cell.length_b   1.000
_cell.length_c   1.000
_cell.angle_alpha   90.00
_cell.angle_beta   90.00
_cell.angle_gamma   90.00
#
_symmetry.space_group_name_H-M   'P 1'
#
loop_
_entity.id
_entity.type
_entity.pdbx_description
1 polymer ?
#
loop_
_entity_poly.entity_id
_entity_poly.type
_entity_poly.pdbx_seq_one_letter_code
_entity_poly.pdbx_strand_id
1 'polypeptide(L)'
;MPLNIQEDHYWLFGQVYSVLAFFAADPQASISRLGGERILVPDDQSNELSEMLRAILHNYSGAADLEVIQAATKIDQMLGERTAHEKLFDPTFWTNRGFIRHPDWATIRQMSREFLLR
;
A
#
# COMPACT_ATOMS: atom_id res chain seq x y z
N MET A 1 1.70 -10.40 24.29
CA MET A 1 0.67 -9.60 25.01
C MET A 1 -0.33 -9.10 23.98
N PRO A 2 -1.64 -9.06 24.28
CA PRO A 2 -2.60 -8.47 23.36
C PRO A 2 -2.27 -6.98 23.17
N LEU A 3 -2.28 -6.50 21.92
CA LEU A 3 -2.18 -5.07 21.64
C LEU A 3 -3.37 -4.35 22.28
N ASN A 4 -3.09 -3.32 23.07
CA ASN A 4 -4.13 -2.43 23.58
C ASN A 4 -4.23 -1.20 22.68
N ILE A 5 -5.10 -1.28 21.66
CA ILE A 5 -5.31 -0.21 20.69
C ILE A 5 -6.33 0.77 21.27
N GLN A 6 -6.04 2.06 21.16
CA GLN A 6 -6.98 3.10 21.58
C GLN A 6 -8.17 3.12 20.62
N GLU A 7 -9.37 3.34 21.14
CA GLU A 7 -10.61 3.20 20.35
C GLU A 7 -10.62 4.13 19.12
N ASP A 8 -10.13 5.35 19.30
CA ASP A 8 -9.96 6.38 18.30
C ASP A 8 -8.82 6.10 17.31
N HIS A 9 -8.07 5.01 17.45
CA HIS A 9 -7.01 4.59 16.54
C HIS A 9 -7.36 3.32 15.74
N TYR A 10 -8.50 2.68 16.00
CA TYR A 10 -8.93 1.51 15.19
C TYR A 10 -9.08 1.85 13.70
N TRP A 11 -9.44 3.10 13.37
CA TRP A 11 -9.56 3.53 11.98
C TRP A 11 -8.22 3.46 11.22
N LEU A 12 -7.08 3.64 11.89
CA LEU A 12 -5.75 3.52 11.26
C LEU A 12 -5.56 2.12 10.67
N PHE A 13 -5.92 1.10 11.43
CA PHE A 13 -5.86 -0.29 10.98
C PHE A 13 -6.88 -0.56 9.87
N GLY A 14 -8.10 -0.03 10.03
CA GLY A 14 -9.13 -0.09 8.98
C GLY A 14 -8.65 0.52 7.65
N GLN A 15 -7.89 1.61 7.70
CA GLN A 15 -7.34 2.25 6.52
C GLN A 15 -6.29 1.39 5.83
N VAL A 16 -5.43 0.69 6.58
CA VAL A 16 -4.50 -0.29 6.01
C VAL A 16 -5.26 -1.37 5.23
N TYR A 17 -6.34 -1.93 5.78
CA TYR A 17 -7.17 -2.90 5.04
C TYR A 17 -7.80 -2.29 3.78
N SER A 18 -8.27 -1.04 3.85
CA SER A 18 -8.83 -0.32 2.70
C SER A 18 -7.81 -0.19 1.55
N VAL A 19 -6.59 0.24 1.86
CA VAL A 19 -5.51 0.37 0.87
C VAL A 19 -5.12 -1.00 0.28
N LEU A 20 -5.04 -2.06 1.10
CA LEU A 20 -4.80 -3.41 0.60
C LEU A 20 -5.93 -3.89 -0.32
N ALA A 21 -7.19 -3.57 0.00
CA ALA A 21 -8.32 -3.90 -0.85
C ALA A 21 -8.26 -3.15 -2.19
N PHE A 22 -7.81 -1.89 -2.18
CA PHE A 22 -7.56 -1.11 -3.38
C PHE A 22 -6.49 -1.77 -4.27
N PHE A 23 -5.37 -2.20 -3.71
CA PHE A 23 -4.33 -2.90 -4.48
C PHE A 23 -4.77 -4.27 -4.98
N ALA A 24 -5.64 -4.97 -4.24
CA ALA A 24 -6.19 -6.26 -4.65
C ALA A 24 -7.19 -6.15 -5.82
N ALA A 25 -7.74 -4.97 -6.09
CA ALA A 25 -8.74 -4.76 -7.13
C ALA A 25 -8.20 -4.99 -8.55
N ASP A 26 -9.10 -4.97 -9.54
CA ASP A 26 -8.67 -4.93 -10.94
C ASP A 26 -7.98 -3.58 -11.23
N PRO A 27 -6.80 -3.55 -11.87
CA PRO A 27 -6.14 -2.30 -12.21
C PRO A 27 -7.04 -1.29 -12.95
N GLN A 28 -7.98 -1.78 -13.77
CA GLN A 28 -8.95 -0.93 -14.49
C GLN A 28 -9.93 -0.19 -13.58
N ALA A 29 -10.15 -0.68 -12.35
CA ALA A 29 -10.98 -0.03 -11.34
C ALA A 29 -10.23 1.07 -10.57
N SER A 30 -8.90 1.03 -10.62
CA SER A 30 -7.99 1.85 -9.80
C SER A 30 -7.29 2.97 -10.59
N ILE A 31 -7.39 2.95 -11.91
CA ILE A 31 -6.83 3.97 -12.81
C ILE A 31 -7.67 5.24 -12.75
N SER A 32 -7.02 6.39 -12.49
CA SER A 32 -7.66 7.69 -12.63
C SER A 32 -8.10 7.92 -14.08
N ARG A 33 -9.40 8.17 -14.29
CA ARG A 33 -9.99 8.50 -15.60
C ARG A 33 -9.95 10.00 -15.92
N LEU A 34 -9.58 10.84 -14.95
CA LEU A 34 -9.55 12.30 -15.06
C LEU A 34 -8.10 12.80 -14.87
N GLY A 35 -7.46 13.22 -15.97
CA GLY A 35 -6.14 13.88 -15.96
C GLY A 35 -5.06 13.02 -16.63
N GLY A 36 -4.63 13.45 -17.82
CA GLY A 36 -3.73 12.68 -18.69
C GLY A 36 -2.46 12.15 -18.02
N GLU A 37 -2.12 10.90 -18.36
CA GLU A 37 -0.84 10.19 -18.17
C GLU A 37 -0.20 10.11 -16.77
N ARG A 38 -0.60 10.91 -15.78
CA ARG A 38 -0.12 10.85 -14.39
C ARG A 38 -1.16 10.23 -13.48
N ILE A 39 -0.72 9.25 -12.70
CA ILE A 39 -1.51 8.65 -11.65
C ILE A 39 -1.58 9.64 -10.47
N LEU A 40 -2.79 9.96 -10.02
CA LEU A 40 -2.99 10.54 -8.67
C LEU A 40 -3.25 9.42 -7.65
N VAL A 41 -4.08 8.43 -7.98
CA VAL A 41 -4.65 7.51 -6.97
C VAL A 41 -3.64 6.53 -6.35
N PRO A 42 -2.90 5.66 -7.09
CA PRO A 42 -1.88 4.80 -6.48
C PRO A 42 -0.72 5.50 -5.75
N ASP A 43 -0.34 6.72 -6.15
CA ASP A 43 0.66 7.51 -5.41
C ASP A 43 0.07 8.00 -4.09
N ASP A 44 -1.13 8.59 -4.11
CA ASP A 44 -1.87 8.99 -2.91
C ASP A 44 -2.08 7.82 -1.95
N GLN A 45 -2.49 6.65 -2.46
CA GLN A 45 -2.68 5.44 -1.66
C GLN A 45 -1.36 4.87 -1.10
N SER A 46 -0.26 5.00 -1.84
CA SER A 46 1.08 4.62 -1.36
C SER A 46 1.54 5.54 -0.22
N ASN A 47 1.34 6.85 -0.37
CA ASN A 47 1.68 7.83 0.66
C ASN A 47 0.83 7.61 1.92
N GLU A 48 -0.47 7.41 1.74
CA GLU A 48 -1.39 7.08 2.83
C GLU A 48 -0.96 5.81 3.57
N LEU A 49 -0.59 4.74 2.85
CA LEU A 49 -0.06 3.52 3.48
C LEU A 49 1.18 3.80 4.34
N SER A 50 2.16 4.52 3.80
CA SER A 50 3.41 4.82 4.50
C SER A 50 3.17 5.65 5.77
N GLU A 51 2.28 6.65 5.70
CA GLU A 51 1.89 7.47 6.85
C GLU A 51 1.17 6.65 7.92
N MET A 52 0.22 5.80 7.53
CA MET A 52 -0.52 4.94 8.46
C MET A 52 0.42 3.95 9.14
N LEU A 53 1.33 3.30 8.40
CA LEU A 53 2.30 2.38 8.96
C LEU A 53 3.23 3.05 9.97
N ARG A 54 3.73 4.26 9.66
CA ARG A 54 4.54 5.03 10.61
C ARG A 54 3.76 5.37 11.87
N ALA A 55 2.51 5.84 11.74
CA ALA A 55 1.68 6.19 12.88
C ALA A 55 1.37 4.96 13.77
N ILE A 56 1.04 3.82 13.16
CA ILE A 56 0.77 2.57 13.88
C ILE A 56 2.02 2.08 14.61
N LEU A 57 3.16 1.97 13.91
CA LEU A 57 4.39 1.43 14.51
C LEU A 57 5.00 2.36 15.56
N HIS A 58 4.79 3.68 15.44
CA HIS A 58 5.19 4.64 16.46
C HIS A 58 4.39 4.48 17.76
N ASN A 59 3.07 4.35 17.67
CA ASN A 59 2.19 4.27 18.82
C ASN A 59 2.06 2.85 19.40
N TYR A 60 2.27 1.84 18.57
CA TYR A 60 2.04 0.43 18.88
C TYR A 60 3.18 -0.43 18.33
N SER A 61 4.34 -0.42 18.98
CA SER A 61 5.51 -1.18 18.51
C SER A 61 5.25 -2.69 18.35
N GLY A 62 4.39 -3.27 19.19
CA GLY A 62 3.96 -4.67 19.06
C GLY A 62 3.11 -4.96 17.81
N ALA A 63 2.60 -3.94 17.12
CA ALA A 63 1.85 -4.10 15.88
C ALA A 63 2.69 -4.69 14.74
N ALA A 64 4.02 -4.60 14.82
CA ALA A 64 4.94 -5.19 13.84
C ALA A 64 4.77 -6.72 13.68
N ASP A 65 4.25 -7.39 14.71
CA ASP A 65 3.99 -8.84 14.68
C ASP A 65 2.62 -9.19 14.06
N LEU A 66 1.77 -8.19 13.78
CA LEU A 66 0.48 -8.42 13.14
C LEU A 66 0.68 -8.71 11.64
N GLU A 67 0.04 -9.78 11.15
CA GLU A 67 0.17 -10.20 9.75
C GLU A 67 -0.20 -9.08 8.75
N VAL A 68 -1.24 -8.30 9.05
CA VAL A 68 -1.63 -7.14 8.22
C VAL A 68 -0.53 -6.10 8.12
N ILE A 69 0.19 -5.84 9.21
CA ILE A 69 1.27 -4.85 9.26
C ILE A 69 2.50 -5.40 8.55
N GLN A 70 2.80 -6.69 8.68
CA GLN A 70 3.91 -7.31 7.94
C GLN A 70 3.66 -7.31 6.43
N ALA A 71 2.44 -7.66 5.99
CA ALA A 71 2.04 -7.63 4.59
C ALA A 71 2.11 -6.19 4.03
N ALA A 72 1.52 -5.23 4.75
CA ALA A 72 1.53 -3.83 4.39
C ALA A 72 2.95 -3.23 4.35
N THR A 73 3.81 -3.53 5.33
CA THR A 73 5.20 -3.05 5.36
C THR A 73 6.00 -3.57 4.17
N LYS A 74 5.80 -4.83 3.78
CA LYS A 74 6.47 -5.39 2.60
C LYS A 74 6.00 -4.71 1.30
N ILE A 75 4.71 -4.39 1.19
CA ILE A 75 4.18 -3.63 0.06
C ILE A 75 4.73 -2.20 0.06
N ASP A 76 4.74 -1.51 1.20
CA ASP A 76 5.28 -0.15 1.36
C ASP A 76 6.76 -0.09 0.97
N GLN A 77 7.55 -1.08 1.35
CA GLN A 77 8.95 -1.17 0.93
C GLN A 77 9.09 -1.30 -0.60
N MET A 78 8.30 -2.19 -1.23
CA MET A 78 8.31 -2.36 -2.69
C MET A 78 7.92 -1.06 -3.41
N LEU A 79 6.94 -0.33 -2.88
CA LEU A 79 6.53 0.97 -3.41
C LEU A 79 7.64 2.02 -3.23
N GLY A 80 8.22 2.09 -2.03
CA GLY A 80 9.30 2.99 -1.68
C GLY A 80 10.52 2.84 -2.58
N GLU A 81 10.95 1.60 -2.87
CA GLU A 81 12.09 1.30 -3.77
C GLU A 81 11.92 1.88 -5.19
N ARG A 82 10.69 2.20 -5.61
CA ARG A 82 10.36 2.79 -6.92
C ARG A 82 10.21 4.31 -6.89
N THR A 83 10.39 4.95 -5.74
CA THR A 83 10.34 6.42 -5.62
C THR A 83 11.66 7.07 -6.05
N ALA A 84 11.62 8.38 -6.32
CA ALA A 84 12.80 9.12 -6.75
C ALA A 84 13.92 9.02 -5.69
N HIS A 85 15.17 8.95 -6.14
CA HIS A 85 16.38 8.79 -5.32
C HIS A 85 16.67 7.37 -4.81
N GLU A 86 15.82 6.39 -5.11
CA GLU A 86 16.10 4.99 -4.81
C GLU A 86 16.82 4.25 -5.93
N LYS A 87 17.53 3.16 -5.57
CA LYS A 87 18.31 2.33 -6.51
C LYS A 87 17.46 1.72 -7.63
N LEU A 88 16.18 1.55 -7.34
CA LEU A 88 15.21 0.84 -8.14
C LEU A 88 14.19 1.79 -8.79
N PHE A 89 14.48 3.11 -8.78
CA PHE A 89 13.65 4.14 -9.38
C PHE A 89 13.25 3.78 -10.81
N ASP A 90 11.94 3.75 -11.06
CA ASP A 90 11.36 3.56 -12.38
C ASP A 90 10.30 4.66 -12.62
N PRO A 91 10.55 5.61 -13.54
CA PRO A 91 9.61 6.69 -13.82
C PRO A 91 8.31 6.19 -14.47
N THR A 92 8.30 4.99 -15.04
CA THR A 92 7.11 4.38 -15.64
C THR A 92 6.24 3.64 -14.63
N PHE A 93 6.79 3.27 -13.46
CA PHE A 93 6.08 2.53 -12.41
C PHE A 93 4.83 3.26 -11.91
N TRP A 94 4.93 4.58 -11.74
CA TRP A 94 3.85 5.47 -11.29
C TRP A 94 2.95 5.98 -12.43
N THR A 95 2.97 5.34 -13.60
CA THR A 95 2.09 5.67 -14.74
C THR A 95 0.97 4.64 -14.89
N ASN A 96 -0.17 5.01 -15.47
CA ASN A 96 -1.28 4.07 -15.73
C ASN A 96 -0.82 2.83 -16.51
N ARG A 97 0.10 3.03 -17.47
CA ARG A 97 0.67 1.93 -18.26
C ARG A 97 1.56 1.03 -17.41
N GLY A 98 2.37 1.61 -16.52
CA GLY A 98 3.17 0.87 -15.54
C GLY A 98 2.29 0.12 -14.56
N PHE A 99 1.29 0.76 -13.96
CA PHE A 99 0.32 0.13 -13.07
C PHE A 99 -0.33 -1.14 -13.65
N ILE A 100 -0.66 -1.11 -14.95
CA ILE A 100 -1.24 -2.28 -15.64
C ILE A 100 -0.21 -3.37 -15.91
N ARG A 101 1.03 -3.01 -16.28
CA ARG A 101 1.99 -3.93 -16.93
C ARG A 101 3.22 -4.26 -16.10
N HIS A 102 3.51 -3.51 -15.06
CA HIS A 102 4.73 -3.65 -14.29
C HIS A 102 4.63 -4.88 -13.38
N PRO A 103 5.65 -5.77 -13.37
CA PRO A 103 5.62 -7.00 -12.56
C PRO A 103 5.37 -6.74 -11.07
N ASP A 104 5.97 -5.69 -10.51
CA ASP A 104 5.77 -5.38 -9.08
C ASP A 104 4.33 -5.04 -8.74
N TRP A 105 3.56 -4.39 -9.63
CA TRP A 105 2.14 -4.15 -9.39
C TRP A 105 1.34 -5.45 -9.39
N ALA A 106 1.69 -6.40 -10.26
CA ALA A 106 1.12 -7.75 -10.22
C ALA A 106 1.45 -8.47 -8.89
N THR A 107 2.69 -8.35 -8.43
CA THR A 107 3.14 -8.91 -7.14
C THR A 107 2.42 -8.28 -5.95
N ILE A 108 2.34 -6.94 -5.88
CA ILE A 108 1.64 -6.21 -4.82
C ILE A 108 0.16 -6.60 -4.78
N ARG A 109 -0.48 -6.68 -5.94
CA ARG A 109 -1.87 -7.13 -6.06
C ARG A 109 -2.06 -8.57 -5.59
N GLN A 110 -1.16 -9.48 -5.97
CA GLN A 110 -1.21 -10.87 -5.52
C GLN A 110 -1.05 -10.98 -4.00
N MET A 111 -0.05 -10.30 -3.44
CA MET A 111 0.17 -10.27 -1.99
C MET A 111 -1.04 -9.72 -1.23
N SER A 112 -1.63 -8.64 -1.73
CA SER A 112 -2.82 -8.03 -1.13
C SER A 112 -4.01 -8.99 -1.15
N ARG A 113 -4.22 -9.72 -2.26
CA ARG A 113 -5.28 -10.74 -2.37
C ARG A 113 -5.06 -11.92 -1.46
N GLU A 114 -3.84 -12.46 -1.45
CA GLU A 114 -3.49 -13.60 -0.61
C GLU A 114 -3.67 -13.28 0.87
N PHE A 115 -3.40 -12.03 1.27
CA PHE A 115 -3.67 -11.57 2.62
C PHE A 115 -5.18 -11.46 2.90
N LEU A 116 -5.94 -10.77 2.05
CA LEU A 116 -7.37 -10.51 2.27
C LEU A 116 -8.29 -11.73 2.15
N LEU A 117 -7.85 -12.80 1.49
CA LEU A 117 -8.61 -14.04 1.33
C LEU A 117 -8.45 -15.04 2.48
N ARG A 118 -7.47 -14.82 3.36
CA ARG A 118 -7.25 -15.65 4.57
C ARG A 118 -8.22 -15.25 5.66
#